data_AF-A0A699ZTB6-F1
#
_entry.id   AF-A0A699ZTB6-F1
#
_cell.length_a   1.000
_cell.length_b   1.000
_cell.length_c   1.000
_cell.angle_alpha   90.00
_cell.angle_beta   90.00
_cell.angle_gamma   90.00
#
_symmetry.space_group_name_H-M   'P 1'
#
loop_
_entity.id
_entity.type
_entity.pdbx_description
1 polymer ?
#
loop_
_entity_poly.entity_id
_entity_poly.type
_entity_poly.pdbx_seq_one_letter_code
_entity_poly.pdbx_strand_id
1 'polypeptide(L)'
;VGDWGRGGSESQRKVASMMAQLGGCYRPSFVVSTGDNFYESGLRGPEDPFFTQTFTDVYTDDSLMVPWYAVLGNHDYGELDREQLRLCSSPNFTNCPAGCCYSPTWQTNMSNRDWRWNARQGAWRQGFGNGLLDIVFVDTSPFVTKHVTLPGAQPALQPGAQPALQQLSTTPAPTTSLPA
;
A
#
# COMPACT_ATOMS: atom_id res chain seq x y z
N VAL A 1 2.02 -10.38 6.22
CA VAL A 1 3.13 -9.65 6.88
C VAL A 1 2.79 -8.16 6.82
N GLY A 2 3.19 -7.37 7.80
CA GLY A 2 2.97 -5.92 7.83
C GLY A 2 4.18 -5.24 8.44
N ASP A 3 4.31 -3.92 8.26
CA ASP A 3 5.24 -3.09 9.03
C ASP A 3 6.71 -3.53 8.89
N TRP A 4 7.11 -3.91 7.68
CA TRP A 4 8.35 -4.65 7.44
C TRP A 4 9.45 -3.85 6.72
N GLY A 5 9.09 -2.81 5.96
CA GLY A 5 9.98 -2.22 4.97
C GLY A 5 11.09 -1.33 5.48
N ARG A 6 12.29 -1.87 5.74
CA ARG A 6 13.40 -1.09 6.33
C ARG A 6 14.74 -1.31 5.61
N GLY A 7 14.75 -1.27 4.27
CA GLY A 7 15.99 -1.31 3.48
C GLY A 7 16.83 -2.58 3.66
N GLY A 8 16.22 -3.69 4.06
CA GLY A 8 16.94 -4.92 4.37
C GLY A 8 17.71 -4.85 5.69
N SER A 9 17.17 -4.15 6.69
CA SER A 9 17.69 -4.16 8.06
C SER A 9 17.81 -5.59 8.61
N GLU A 10 18.62 -5.77 9.64
CA GLU A 10 18.81 -7.08 10.27
C GLU A 10 17.49 -7.68 10.77
N SER A 11 16.63 -6.87 11.40
CA SER A 11 15.32 -7.32 11.87
C SER A 11 14.41 -7.75 10.71
N GLN A 12 14.40 -7.00 9.62
CA GLN A 12 13.63 -7.37 8.42
C GLN A 12 14.14 -8.67 7.80
N ARG A 13 15.46 -8.85 7.68
CA ARG A 13 16.05 -10.08 7.14
C ARG A 13 15.78 -11.30 8.03
N LYS A 14 15.72 -11.13 9.35
CA LYS A 14 15.30 -12.21 10.27
C LYS A 14 13.86 -12.65 10.01
N VAL A 15 12.94 -11.70 9.78
CA VAL A 15 11.55 -12.02 9.39
C VAL A 15 11.53 -12.73 8.04
N ALA A 16 12.30 -12.27 7.05
CA ALA A 16 12.38 -12.92 5.74
C ALA A 16 12.90 -14.36 5.84
N SER A 17 13.91 -14.62 6.68
CA SER A 17 14.43 -15.96 6.94
C SER A 17 13.38 -16.88 7.58
N MET A 18 12.59 -16.38 8.54
CA MET A 18 11.49 -17.15 9.13
C MET A 18 10.39 -17.43 8.11
N MET A 19 10.05 -16.43 7.28
CA MET A 19 9.08 -16.61 6.19
C MET A 19 9.54 -17.66 5.19
N ALA A 20 10.84 -17.72 4.86
CA ALA A 20 11.40 -18.74 3.98
C ALA A 20 11.30 -20.15 4.58
N GLN A 21 11.62 -20.32 5.87
CA GLN A 21 11.48 -21.60 6.56
C GLN A 21 10.02 -22.09 6.56
N LEU A 22 9.08 -21.21 6.88
CA LEU A 22 7.66 -21.53 6.80
C LEU A 22 7.22 -21.77 5.36
N GLY A 23 7.73 -21.00 4.40
CA GLY A 23 7.47 -21.15 2.97
C GLY A 23 7.88 -22.52 2.45
N GLY A 24 9.04 -23.03 2.85
CA GLY A 24 9.49 -24.38 2.50
C GLY A 24 8.54 -25.49 2.99
N CYS A 25 7.92 -25.30 4.16
CA CYS A 25 6.97 -26.25 4.73
C CYS A 25 5.57 -26.15 4.10
N TYR A 26 5.03 -24.94 4.00
CA TYR A 26 3.63 -24.69 3.64
C TYR A 26 3.41 -24.39 2.16
N ARG A 27 4.45 -23.96 1.44
CA ARG A 27 4.42 -23.63 0.00
C ARG A 27 3.27 -22.69 -0.35
N PRO A 28 3.31 -21.44 0.15
CA PRO A 28 2.22 -20.50 -0.06
C PRO A 28 2.00 -20.23 -1.55
N SER A 29 0.75 -20.03 -1.97
CA SER A 29 0.45 -19.59 -3.35
C SER A 29 0.64 -18.08 -3.53
N PHE A 30 0.66 -17.31 -2.44
CA PHE A 30 0.85 -15.87 -2.41
C PHE A 30 1.17 -15.38 -0.98
N VAL A 31 1.61 -14.13 -0.87
CA VAL A 31 1.77 -13.40 0.38
C VAL A 31 0.83 -12.20 0.41
N VAL A 32 0.26 -11.89 1.58
CA VAL A 32 -0.47 -10.64 1.81
C VAL A 32 0.43 -9.70 2.62
N SER A 33 0.66 -8.49 2.08
CA SER A 33 1.27 -7.38 2.80
C SER A 33 0.20 -6.41 3.27
N THR A 34 0.13 -6.16 4.57
CA THR A 34 -0.96 -5.40 5.21
C THR A 34 -0.68 -3.91 5.37
N GLY A 35 0.38 -3.38 4.76
CA GLY A 35 0.75 -1.97 4.86
C GLY A 35 2.14 -1.74 5.41
N ASP A 36 2.56 -0.47 5.37
CA ASP A 36 3.86 0.02 5.83
C ASP A 36 5.03 -0.75 5.21
N ASN A 37 5.02 -0.71 3.88
CA ASN A 37 5.91 -1.47 3.03
C ASN A 37 7.26 -0.79 2.84
N PHE A 38 7.35 0.54 3.02
CA PHE A 38 8.57 1.32 2.85
C PHE A 38 8.65 2.45 3.90
N TYR A 39 9.35 2.19 4.99
CA TYR A 39 9.61 3.18 6.03
C TYR A 39 10.73 4.16 5.62
N GLU A 40 10.73 5.39 6.12
CA GLU A 40 9.64 6.01 6.91
C GLU A 40 8.60 6.73 6.04
N SER A 41 8.92 6.98 4.77
CA SER A 41 8.13 7.90 3.94
C SER A 41 7.85 7.39 2.53
N GLY A 42 7.77 6.08 2.32
CA GLY A 42 7.45 5.54 1.00
C GLY A 42 8.61 5.68 0.00
N LEU A 43 8.30 5.39 -1.27
CA LEU A 43 9.23 5.54 -2.39
C LEU A 43 9.23 6.97 -2.95
N ARG A 44 10.39 7.40 -3.46
CA ARG A 44 10.63 8.73 -4.03
C ARG A 44 10.41 8.83 -5.55
N GLY A 45 10.07 7.71 -6.18
CA GLY A 45 9.91 7.63 -7.63
C GLY A 45 9.76 6.19 -8.13
N PRO A 46 9.58 6.00 -9.45
CA PRO A 46 9.38 4.68 -10.04
C PRO A 46 10.68 3.86 -10.09
N GLU A 47 11.82 4.55 -10.02
CA GLU A 47 13.16 4.00 -10.11
C GLU A 47 13.90 4.02 -8.77
N ASP A 48 13.19 4.28 -7.67
CA ASP A 48 13.80 4.38 -6.34
C ASP A 48 14.48 3.03 -5.97
N PRO A 49 15.81 3.01 -5.76
CA PRO A 49 16.52 1.77 -5.43
C PRO A 49 16.06 1.18 -4.09
N PHE A 50 15.40 1.97 -3.24
CA PHE A 50 14.86 1.51 -1.97
C PHE A 50 13.83 0.39 -2.15
N PHE A 51 13.11 0.34 -3.28
CA PHE A 51 12.24 -0.79 -3.60
C PHE A 51 13.02 -2.11 -3.67
N THR A 52 14.09 -2.15 -4.47
CA THR A 52 14.94 -3.33 -4.62
C THR A 52 15.61 -3.72 -3.30
N GLN A 53 16.17 -2.73 -2.59
CA GLN A 53 16.86 -2.95 -1.31
C GLN A 53 15.92 -3.47 -0.22
N THR A 54 14.66 -3.06 -0.24
CA THR A 54 13.67 -3.39 0.80
C THR A 54 12.89 -4.65 0.46
N PHE A 55 12.58 -4.90 -0.80
CA PHE A 55 11.74 -6.02 -1.21
C PHE A 55 12.53 -7.09 -1.98
N THR A 56 13.05 -6.74 -3.16
CA THR A 56 13.64 -7.71 -4.09
C THR A 56 14.84 -8.45 -3.48
N ASP A 57 15.76 -7.73 -2.85
CA ASP A 57 17.01 -8.28 -2.29
C ASP A 57 16.86 -8.86 -0.87
N VAL A 58 15.64 -8.81 -0.30
CA VAL A 58 15.36 -9.29 1.05
C VAL A 58 14.61 -10.61 1.03
N TYR A 59 13.58 -10.72 0.18
CA TYR A 59 12.73 -11.91 0.10
C TYR A 59 13.15 -12.79 -1.08
N THR A 60 14.38 -13.30 -1.07
CA THR A 60 14.99 -13.97 -2.23
C THR A 60 14.82 -15.49 -2.27
N ASP A 61 14.26 -16.10 -1.21
CA ASP A 61 14.06 -17.54 -1.15
C ASP A 61 13.04 -18.03 -2.18
N ASP A 62 13.28 -19.20 -2.78
CA ASP A 62 12.41 -19.80 -3.80
C ASP A 62 10.97 -19.98 -3.32
N SER A 63 10.77 -20.27 -2.03
CA SER A 63 9.44 -20.42 -1.44
C SER A 63 8.65 -19.12 -1.35
N LEU A 64 9.33 -17.98 -1.53
CA LEU A 64 8.76 -16.64 -1.54
C LEU A 64 8.69 -16.05 -2.97
N MET A 65 9.04 -16.82 -4.00
CA MET A 65 8.88 -16.46 -5.41
C MET A 65 7.43 -16.64 -5.88
N VAL A 66 6.53 -15.95 -5.20
CA VAL A 66 5.08 -15.99 -5.39
C VAL A 66 4.53 -14.57 -5.45
N PRO A 67 3.29 -14.35 -5.93
CA PRO A 67 2.67 -13.03 -5.88
C PRO A 67 2.52 -12.50 -4.44
N TRP A 68 2.84 -11.23 -4.24
CA TRP A 68 2.62 -10.44 -3.04
C TRP A 68 1.51 -9.43 -3.30
N TYR A 69 0.37 -9.61 -2.64
CA TYR A 69 -0.74 -8.66 -2.66
C TYR A 69 -0.56 -7.66 -1.53
N ALA A 70 -0.23 -6.43 -1.88
CA ALA A 70 0.08 -5.39 -0.93
C ALA A 70 -1.00 -4.32 -0.89
N VAL A 71 -1.33 -3.90 0.32
CA VAL A 71 -2.02 -2.63 0.59
C VAL A 71 -1.00 -1.64 1.15
N LEU A 72 -1.25 -0.35 1.01
CA LEU A 72 -0.45 0.73 1.57
C LEU A 72 -0.87 1.05 3.02
N GLY A 73 0.10 1.37 3.87
CA GLY A 73 -0.08 1.94 5.20
C GLY A 73 0.37 3.39 5.26
N ASN A 74 0.23 4.06 6.41
CA ASN A 74 0.53 5.49 6.59
C ASN A 74 1.97 5.87 6.17
N HIS A 75 2.96 5.00 6.41
CA HIS A 75 4.34 5.29 6.01
C HIS A 75 4.53 5.33 4.48
N ASP A 76 3.75 4.54 3.75
CA ASP A 76 3.79 4.52 2.29
C ASP A 76 3.27 5.84 1.67
N TYR A 77 2.43 6.57 2.39
CA TYR A 77 1.93 7.89 1.99
C TYR A 77 2.90 9.04 2.29
N GLY A 78 4.02 8.76 2.94
CA GLY A 78 4.94 9.77 3.44
C GLY A 78 4.54 10.23 4.83
N GLU A 79 5.15 9.67 5.87
CA GLU A 79 5.15 10.29 7.21
C GLU A 79 6.11 11.48 7.26
N LEU A 80 5.79 12.51 6.47
CA LEU A 80 6.42 13.82 6.55
C LEU A 80 5.56 14.74 7.40
N ASP A 81 6.17 15.82 7.92
CA ASP A 81 5.35 16.89 8.49
C ASP A 81 4.36 17.43 7.43
N ARG A 82 3.25 18.03 7.88
CA ARG A 82 2.16 18.47 6.99
C ARG A 82 2.64 19.43 5.89
N GLU A 83 3.64 20.25 6.17
CA GLU A 83 4.14 21.25 5.24
C GLU A 83 5.05 20.62 4.18
N GLN A 84 5.95 19.73 4.60
CA GLN A 84 6.78 18.92 3.72
C GLN A 84 5.92 18.03 2.83
N LEU A 85 4.91 17.36 3.37
CA LEU A 85 3.99 16.55 2.56
C LEU A 85 3.25 17.42 1.54
N ARG A 86 2.82 18.63 1.90
CA ARG A 86 2.17 19.57 0.97
C ARG A 86 3.12 20.00 -0.15
N LEU A 87 4.38 20.27 0.17
CA LEU A 87 5.39 20.71 -0.79
C LEU A 87 5.85 19.58 -1.70
N CYS A 88 5.99 18.37 -1.18
CA CYS A 88 6.65 17.26 -1.86
C CYS A 88 5.72 16.22 -2.46
N SER A 89 4.42 16.28 -2.14
CA SER A 89 3.47 15.32 -2.67
C SER A 89 2.99 15.68 -4.06
N SER A 90 2.95 14.69 -4.94
CA SER A 90 2.36 14.86 -6.27
C SER A 90 1.17 13.92 -6.48
N PRO A 91 0.05 14.42 -7.04
CA PRO A 91 -1.08 13.56 -7.38
C PRO A 91 -0.76 12.59 -8.51
N ASN A 92 0.16 12.96 -9.42
CA ASN A 92 0.46 12.24 -10.65
C ASN A 92 1.97 12.09 -10.87
N PHE A 93 2.36 11.16 -11.74
CA PHE A 93 3.77 10.77 -11.96
C PHE A 93 4.69 11.86 -12.54
N THR A 94 4.18 12.99 -13.04
CA THR A 94 4.97 13.96 -13.82
C THR A 94 5.24 15.30 -13.13
N ASN A 95 4.60 15.60 -11.99
CA ASN A 95 4.61 16.95 -11.41
C ASN A 95 5.18 16.98 -9.98
N CYS A 96 6.37 16.41 -9.77
CA CYS A 96 7.05 16.52 -8.48
C CYS A 96 8.06 17.68 -8.46
N PRO A 97 8.14 18.46 -7.37
CA PRO A 97 9.23 19.40 -7.18
C PRO A 97 10.58 18.67 -7.07
N ALA A 98 11.63 19.34 -7.54
CA ALA A 98 13.00 18.81 -7.52
C ALA A 98 13.46 18.55 -6.07
N GLY A 99 13.92 17.32 -5.81
CA GLY A 99 14.53 16.93 -4.53
C GLY A 99 13.58 16.37 -3.47
N CYS A 100 12.26 16.35 -3.70
CA CYS A 100 11.32 15.84 -2.71
C CYS A 100 10.01 15.42 -3.40
N CYS A 101 9.93 14.15 -3.81
CA CYS A 101 8.80 13.61 -4.57
C CYS A 101 8.22 12.40 -3.84
N TYR A 102 7.04 12.55 -3.26
CA TYR A 102 6.35 11.45 -2.58
C TYR A 102 4.96 11.26 -3.20
N SER A 103 4.65 10.01 -3.53
CA SER A 103 3.34 9.65 -4.04
C SER A 103 3.07 8.17 -3.76
N PRO A 104 1.90 7.83 -3.20
CA PRO A 104 1.51 6.43 -3.05
C PRO A 104 1.41 5.71 -4.40
N THR A 105 1.23 6.47 -5.48
CA THR A 105 1.19 5.94 -6.86
C THR A 105 2.49 5.25 -7.27
N TRP A 106 3.63 5.64 -6.68
CA TRP A 106 4.91 4.97 -6.90
C TRP A 106 4.84 3.52 -6.47
N GLN A 107 4.28 3.24 -5.30
CA GLN A 107 4.25 1.88 -4.75
C GLN A 107 3.21 1.00 -5.47
N THR A 108 2.13 1.59 -6.00
CA THR A 108 1.10 0.82 -6.74
C THR A 108 1.50 0.41 -8.15
N ASN A 109 2.67 0.83 -8.64
CA ASN A 109 3.15 0.50 -9.99
C ASN A 109 4.54 -0.18 -10.00
N MET A 110 4.90 -0.87 -8.91
CA MET A 110 6.20 -1.57 -8.82
C MET A 110 6.18 -2.97 -9.44
N SER A 111 5.08 -3.45 -10.02
CA SER A 111 5.02 -4.75 -10.72
C SER A 111 5.95 -4.81 -11.94
N ASN A 112 6.29 -3.65 -12.53
CA ASN A 112 7.27 -3.55 -13.62
C ASN A 112 8.73 -3.75 -13.13
N ARG A 113 8.96 -3.61 -11.82
CA ARG A 113 10.27 -3.76 -11.18
C ARG A 113 10.48 -5.17 -10.63
N ASP A 114 9.41 -5.76 -10.10
CA ASP A 114 9.39 -7.12 -9.59
C ASP A 114 7.97 -7.68 -9.76
N TRP A 115 7.83 -8.74 -10.57
CA TRP A 115 6.53 -9.32 -10.95
C TRP A 115 5.73 -9.83 -9.75
N ARG A 116 6.40 -10.10 -8.63
CA ARG A 116 5.75 -10.53 -7.40
C ARG A 116 4.91 -9.39 -6.81
N TRP A 117 5.27 -8.14 -7.04
CA TRP A 117 4.60 -7.02 -6.40
C TRP A 117 3.24 -6.69 -7.02
N ASN A 118 2.17 -6.79 -6.23
CA ASN A 118 0.79 -6.50 -6.64
C ASN A 118 0.10 -5.58 -5.64
N ALA A 119 0.30 -4.27 -5.78
CA ALA A 119 -0.42 -3.23 -5.04
C ALA A 119 -1.32 -2.46 -5.99
N ARG A 120 -2.64 -2.52 -5.80
CA ARG A 120 -3.62 -1.77 -6.62
C ARG A 120 -4.53 -0.97 -5.72
N GLN A 121 -4.99 0.19 -6.19
CA GLN A 121 -6.02 0.95 -5.49
C GLN A 121 -7.42 0.40 -5.83
N GLY A 122 -8.38 0.59 -4.93
CA GLY A 122 -9.76 0.17 -5.11
C GLY A 122 -10.01 -1.30 -4.79
N ALA A 123 -11.01 -1.90 -5.43
CA ALA A 123 -11.34 -3.31 -5.26
C ALA A 123 -10.97 -4.09 -6.53
N TRP A 124 -10.30 -5.22 -6.36
CA TRP A 124 -10.01 -6.13 -7.47
C TRP A 124 -10.18 -7.58 -7.04
N ARG A 125 -10.44 -8.41 -8.04
CA ARG A 125 -10.66 -9.84 -7.88
C ARG A 125 -9.50 -10.59 -8.48
N GLN A 126 -9.01 -11.58 -7.74
CA GLN A 126 -7.99 -12.50 -8.20
C GLN A 126 -8.53 -13.93 -8.18
N GLY A 127 -8.38 -14.64 -9.30
CA GLY A 127 -8.69 -16.05 -9.38
C GLY A 127 -7.57 -16.90 -8.78
N PHE A 128 -7.94 -17.94 -8.04
CA PHE A 128 -7.04 -18.94 -7.46
C PHE A 128 -7.61 -20.35 -7.66
N GLY A 129 -7.19 -21.02 -8.74
CA GLY A 129 -7.74 -22.33 -9.11
C GLY A 129 -9.26 -22.24 -9.36
N ASN A 130 -10.05 -22.94 -8.54
CA ASN A 130 -11.52 -22.88 -8.55
C ASN A 130 -12.10 -21.85 -7.57
N GLY A 131 -11.25 -21.12 -6.83
CA GLY A 131 -11.64 -20.09 -5.87
C GLY A 131 -11.42 -18.67 -6.37
N LEU A 132 -12.07 -17.72 -5.69
CA LEU A 132 -11.91 -16.29 -5.92
C LEU A 132 -11.48 -15.61 -4.63
N LEU A 133 -10.56 -14.66 -4.75
CA LEU A 133 -10.19 -13.73 -3.68
C LEU A 133 -10.60 -12.32 -4.11
N ASP A 134 -11.47 -11.69 -3.35
CA ASP A 134 -11.75 -10.27 -3.46
C ASP A 134 -10.82 -9.51 -2.51
N ILE A 135 -10.04 -8.60 -3.07
CA ILE A 135 -9.16 -7.71 -2.32
C ILE A 135 -9.77 -6.32 -2.40
N VAL A 136 -10.05 -5.74 -1.24
CA VAL A 136 -10.60 -4.38 -1.12
C VAL A 136 -9.56 -3.51 -0.42
N PHE A 137 -9.00 -2.57 -1.17
CA PHE A 137 -8.12 -1.56 -0.62
C PHE A 137 -8.95 -0.41 -0.05
N VAL A 138 -8.93 -0.28 1.28
CA VAL A 138 -9.53 0.85 1.99
C VAL A 138 -8.43 1.55 2.76
N ASP A 139 -8.09 2.75 2.31
CA ASP A 139 -7.10 3.60 2.94
C ASP A 139 -7.70 4.28 4.19
N THR A 140 -7.07 4.09 5.34
CA THR A 140 -7.46 4.70 6.61
C THR A 140 -6.84 6.09 6.83
N SER A 141 -6.10 6.63 5.86
CA SER A 141 -5.67 8.03 5.82
C SER A 141 -6.69 8.86 5.02
N PRO A 142 -7.79 9.38 5.63
CA PRO A 142 -8.86 10.10 4.92
C PRO A 142 -8.44 11.46 4.30
N PHE A 143 -7.15 11.76 4.19
CA PHE A 143 -6.62 13.06 3.75
C PHE A 143 -6.12 13.10 2.32
N VAL A 144 -6.38 12.04 1.56
CA VAL A 144 -6.00 12.00 0.16
C VAL A 144 -7.21 11.99 -0.76
N THR A 145 -8.06 13.00 -0.61
CA THR A 145 -9.04 13.35 -1.66
C THR A 145 -8.36 13.64 -3.02
N LYS A 146 -7.03 13.88 -3.05
CA LYS A 146 -6.22 14.08 -4.27
C LYS A 146 -5.88 12.82 -5.08
N HIS A 147 -5.99 11.59 -4.53
CA HIS A 147 -5.70 10.35 -5.28
C HIS A 147 -6.96 9.55 -5.64
N VAL A 148 -8.13 9.91 -5.10
CA VAL A 148 -9.42 9.26 -5.42
C VAL A 148 -9.90 9.63 -6.85
N THR A 149 -9.35 10.68 -7.47
CA THR A 149 -9.71 11.14 -8.81
C THR A 149 -8.82 10.61 -9.95
N LEU A 150 -7.98 9.58 -9.72
CA LEU A 150 -7.18 8.98 -10.79
C LEU A 150 -8.08 8.26 -11.83
N PRO A 151 -7.92 8.56 -13.15
CA PRO A 151 -8.66 7.86 -14.20
C PRO A 151 -8.28 6.38 -14.19
N GLY A 152 -9.23 5.50 -13.86
CA GLY A 152 -9.02 4.06 -13.69
C GLY A 152 -9.39 3.53 -12.29
N ALA A 153 -9.55 4.42 -11.30
CA ALA A 153 -10.09 4.09 -9.98
C ALA A 153 -11.63 4.11 -9.92
N GLN A 154 -12.32 4.03 -11.07
CA GLN A 154 -13.75 3.74 -11.05
C GLN A 154 -13.90 2.28 -10.61
N PRO A 155 -14.53 2.00 -9.46
CA PRO A 155 -15.03 0.65 -9.24
C PRO A 155 -15.95 0.34 -10.42
N ALA A 156 -16.03 -0.92 -10.82
CA ALA A 156 -17.20 -1.38 -11.55
C ALA A 156 -18.43 -1.21 -10.64
N LEU A 157 -18.87 0.03 -10.46
CA LEU A 157 -20.12 0.38 -9.82
C LEU A 157 -21.18 -0.11 -10.78
N GLN A 158 -21.92 -1.13 -10.34
CA GLN A 158 -23.13 -1.51 -11.03
C GLN A 158 -23.99 -0.26 -11.27
N PRO A 159 -24.69 -0.15 -12.40
CA PRO A 159 -25.56 0.99 -12.66
C PRO A 159 -26.61 1.11 -11.54
N GLY A 160 -26.45 2.10 -10.65
CA GLY A 160 -27.38 2.36 -9.54
C GLY A 160 -26.77 2.54 -8.15
N ALA A 161 -25.47 2.27 -7.95
CA ALA A 161 -24.84 2.51 -6.64
C ALA A 161 -24.47 4.00 -6.47
N GLN A 162 -25.26 4.73 -5.67
CA GLN A 162 -24.88 6.08 -5.23
C GLN A 162 -23.68 6.02 -4.25
N PRO A 163 -22.73 6.98 -4.29
CA PRO A 163 -21.63 7.02 -3.34
C PRO A 163 -22.14 7.31 -1.94
N ALA A 164 -21.96 6.37 -1.01
CA ALA A 164 -22.32 6.50 0.40
C ALA A 164 -21.55 7.61 1.15
N LEU A 165 -20.56 8.26 0.51
CA LEU A 165 -19.68 9.24 1.12
C LEU A 165 -20.31 10.63 1.33
N GLN A 166 -21.54 10.89 0.86
CA GLN A 166 -22.24 12.15 1.17
C GLN A 166 -23.07 12.11 2.47
N GLN A 167 -23.19 10.95 3.15
CA GLN A 167 -24.08 10.83 4.32
C GLN A 167 -23.38 10.83 5.69
N LEU A 168 -22.05 10.90 5.75
CA LEU A 168 -21.31 10.86 7.02
C LEU A 168 -20.94 12.23 7.60
N SER A 169 -21.34 13.35 6.98
CA SER A 169 -20.94 14.69 7.44
C SER A 169 -21.99 15.45 8.27
N THR A 170 -23.08 14.83 8.72
CA THR A 170 -24.18 15.57 9.39
C THR A 170 -24.62 15.01 10.74
N THR A 171 -23.89 14.11 11.38
CA THR A 171 -24.18 13.69 12.75
C THR A 171 -23.29 14.44 13.75
N PRO A 172 -23.84 15.32 14.61
CA PRO A 172 -23.07 15.91 15.70
C PRO A 172 -22.71 14.84 16.74
N ALA A 173 -21.51 14.94 17.31
CA ALA A 173 -21.07 14.07 18.40
C ALA A 173 -21.97 14.23 19.64
N PRO A 174 -22.30 13.13 20.36
CA PRO A 174 -23.07 13.23 21.60
C PRO A 174 -22.21 13.88 22.69
N THR A 175 -22.74 14.94 23.30
CA THR A 175 -22.16 15.58 24.48
C THR A 175 -22.36 14.67 25.69
N THR A 176 -21.29 14.05 26.19
CA THR A 176 -21.29 13.37 27.49
C THR A 176 -20.99 14.37 28.58
N SER A 177 -22.01 14.80 29.32
CA SER A 177 -21.83 15.43 30.63
C SER A 177 -21.57 14.33 31.67
N LEU A 178 -20.41 14.37 32.31
CA LEU A 178 -20.14 13.58 33.52
C LEU A 178 -20.94 14.16 34.70
N PRO A 179 -21.61 13.34 35.53
CA PRO A 179 -22.24 13.83 36.75
C PRO A 179 -21.18 14.17 37.82
N ALA A 180 -21.53 15.14 38.67
CA ALA A 180 -20.73 15.67 39.77
C ALA A 180 -20.49 14.67 40.92
#